data_AF-A0A4S2MW09-F1
#
_entry.id   AF-A0A4S2MW09-F1
#
_cell.length_a   1.000
_cell.length_b   1.000
_cell.length_c   1.000
_cell.angle_alpha   90.00
_cell.angle_beta   90.00
_cell.angle_gamma   90.00
#
_symmetry.space_group_name_H-M   'P 1'
#
loop_
_entity.id
_entity.type
_entity.pdbx_description
1 polymer ?
#
loop_
_entity_poly.entity_id
_entity_poly.type
_entity_poly.pdbx_seq_one_letter_code
_entity_poly.pdbx_strand_id
1 'polypeptide(L)' 'YWPPQSPVLNPIKNVCDSMEDYLGQKYERASTLEVLERQLYEAYEAVSTDKVKEFIYSMPFRLQQVIERGGGKTDW' A
#
# COMPACT_ATOMS: atom_id res chain seq x y z
N TYR A 1 16.92 3.47 -10.71
CA TYR A 1 16.05 4.15 -11.70
C TYR A 1 14.61 3.98 -11.23
N TRP A 2 13.82 5.06 -11.18
CA TRP A 2 12.41 5.01 -10.78
C TRP A 2 11.55 5.65 -11.89
N PRO A 3 10.68 4.89 -12.57
CA PRO A 3 9.87 5.45 -13.64
C PRO A 3 8.82 6.42 -13.07
N PRO A 4 8.54 7.54 -13.75
CA PRO A 4 7.47 8.44 -13.34
C PRO A 4 6.11 7.73 -13.37
N GLN A 5 5.14 8.24 -12.60
CA GLN A 5 3.76 7.75 -12.57
C GLN A 5 3.61 6.24 -12.27
N SER A 6 4.55 5.65 -11.54
CA SER A 6 4.57 4.21 -11.25
C SER A 6 4.38 3.91 -9.75
N PRO A 7 3.25 4.33 -9.13
CA PRO A 7 3.01 4.06 -7.70
C PRO A 7 2.91 2.57 -7.42
N VAL A 8 2.44 1.79 -8.39
CA VAL A 8 2.29 0.33 -8.29
C VAL A 8 3.62 -0.41 -8.13
N LEU A 9 4.72 0.22 -8.55
CA LEU A 9 6.08 -0.28 -8.37
C LEU A 9 6.67 0.10 -7.01
N ASN A 10 5.93 0.86 -6.18
CA ASN A 10 6.32 1.19 -4.81
C ASN A 10 5.62 0.30 -3.78
N PRO A 11 6.35 -0.59 -3.07
CA PRO A 11 5.76 -1.40 -2.02
C PRO A 11 5.06 -0.60 -0.92
N ILE A 12 5.48 0.65 -0.66
CA ILE A 12 4.84 1.50 0.37
C ILE A 12 3.39 1.82 0.02
N LYS A 13 3.03 1.89 -1.27
CA LYS A 13 1.65 2.13 -1.69
C LYS A 13 0.73 1.05 -1.14
N ASN A 14 1.16 -0.22 -1.17
CA ASN A 14 0.36 -1.32 -0.63
C ASN A 14 0.25 -1.26 0.91
N VAL A 15 1.27 -0.73 1.59
CA VAL A 15 1.22 -0.49 3.04
C VAL A 15 0.18 0.59 3.34
N CYS A 16 0.22 1.71 2.63
CA CYS A 16 -0.78 2.77 2.74
C CYS A 16 -2.19 2.26 2.44
N ASP A 17 -2.36 1.46 1.39
CA ASP A 17 -3.66 0.87 1.04
C ASP A 17 -4.19 -0.05 2.14
N SER A 18 -3.30 -0.86 2.73
CA SER A 18 -3.67 -1.72 3.88
C SER A 18 -4.08 -0.90 5.10
N MET A 19 -3.42 0.24 5.34
CA MET A 19 -3.80 1.16 6.41
C MET A 19 -5.15 1.84 6.12
N GLU A 20 -5.39 2.28 4.89
CA GLU A 20 -6.66 2.87 4.46
C GLU A 20 -7.82 1.87 4.60
N ASP A 21 -7.62 0.62 4.19
CA ASP A 21 -8.58 -0.47 4.34
C ASP A 21 -8.90 -0.73 5.82
N TYR A 22 -7.88 -0.79 6.68
CA TYR A 22 -8.05 -0.96 8.12
C TYR A 22 -8.88 0.17 8.72
N LEU A 23 -8.54 1.42 8.39
CA LEU A 23 -9.23 2.60 8.89
C LEU A 23 -10.69 2.62 8.42
N GLY A 24 -10.94 2.36 7.14
CA GLY A 24 -12.29 2.38 6.55
C GLY A 24 -13.21 1.27 7.08
N GLN A 25 -12.65 0.13 7.52
CA GLN A 25 -13.42 -0.96 8.11
C GLN A 25 -13.69 -0.75 9.61
N LYS A 26 -12.75 -0.14 10.33
CA LYS A 26 -12.79 -0.08 11.81
C LYS A 26 -13.37 1.20 12.36
N TYR A 27 -13.21 2.32 11.66
CA TYR A 27 -13.51 3.64 12.19
C TYR A 27 -14.48 4.41 11.30
N GLU A 28 -15.29 5.24 11.94
CA GLU A 28 -15.90 6.38 11.28
C GLU A 28 -14.87 7.51 11.12
N ARG A 29 -15.25 8.55 10.36
CA ARG A 29 -14.38 9.70 10.09
C ARG A 29 -13.89 10.34 11.39
N ALA A 30 -12.58 10.51 11.51
CA ALA A 30 -11.96 11.19 12.64
C ALA A 30 -12.47 12.63 12.78
N SER A 31 -12.80 13.03 14.00
CA SER A 31 -13.30 14.38 14.33
C SER A 31 -12.20 15.36 14.71
N THR A 32 -11.01 14.89 15.11
CA THR A 32 -9.85 15.72 15.47
C THR A 32 -8.55 15.13 14.93
N LEU A 33 -7.50 15.95 14.92
CA LEU A 33 -6.17 15.53 14.49
C LEU A 33 -5.58 14.45 15.41
N GLU A 34 -5.77 14.58 16.72
CA GLU A 34 -5.27 13.63 17.72
C GLU A 34 -5.93 12.25 17.55
N VAL A 35 -7.23 12.23 17.24
CA VAL A 35 -7.94 10.98 16.94
C VAL A 35 -7.39 10.35 15.67
N LEU A 36 -7.19 11.14 14.61
CA LEU A 36 -6.64 10.67 13.34
C LEU A 36 -5.23 10.10 13.52
N GLU A 37 -4.36 10.81 14.25
CA GLU A 37 -2.98 10.37 14.51
C GLU A 37 -2.95 9.02 15.23
N ARG A 38 -3.75 8.86 16.30
CA ARG A 38 -3.87 7.59 17.02
C ARG A 38 -4.36 6.47 16.09
N GLN A 39 -5.42 6.71 15.32
CA GLN A 39 -5.96 5.72 14.39
C GLN A 39 -4.93 5.32 13.33
N LEU A 40 -4.13 6.26 12.82
CA LEU A 40 -3.04 6.00 11.88
C LEU A 40 -1.95 5.12 12.49
N TYR A 41 -1.54 5.37 13.74
CA TYR A 41 -0.59 4.51 14.43
C TYR A 41 -1.12 3.09 14.61
N GLU A 42 -2.39 2.94 15.00
CA GLU A 42 -2.99 1.62 15.13
C GLU A 42 -3.10 0.89 13.78
N ALA A 43 -3.43 1.61 12.71
CA ALA A 43 -3.47 1.05 11.37
C ALA A 43 -2.08 0.61 10.90
N TYR A 44 -1.04 1.38 11.21
CA TYR A 44 0.35 1.03 10.90
C TYR A 44 0.79 -0.24 11.65
N GLU A 45 0.53 -0.33 12.96
CA GLU A 45 0.85 -1.51 13.78
C GLU A 45 0.06 -2.77 13.36
N ALA A 46 -1.11 -2.60 12.74
CA ALA A 46 -1.89 -3.70 12.20
C ALA A 46 -1.28 -4.31 10.91
N VAL A 47 -0.40 -3.59 10.21
CA VAL A 47 0.29 -4.13 9.02
C VAL A 47 1.40 -5.08 9.47
N SER A 48 1.14 -6.38 9.34
CA SER A 48 2.11 -7.39 9.75
C SER A 48 3.38 -7.37 8.89
N THR A 49 4.51 -7.75 9.49
CA THR A 49 5.78 -7.90 8.77
C THR A 49 5.66 -8.90 7.61
N ASP A 50 4.85 -9.94 7.74
CA ASP A 50 4.65 -10.91 6.67
C ASP A 50 3.87 -10.32 5.49
N LYS A 51 2.92 -9.40 5.75
CA LYS A 51 2.26 -8.63 4.68
C LYS A 51 3.25 -7.71 3.97
N VAL A 52 4.15 -7.07 4.71
CA VAL A 52 5.22 -6.24 4.12
C VAL A 52 6.14 -7.08 3.24
N LYS A 53 6.53 -8.28 3.71
CA LYS A 53 7.34 -9.22 2.90
C LYS A 53 6.60 -9.64 1.63
N GLU A 54 5.31 -9.94 1.71
CA GLU A 54 4.47 -10.29 0.55
C GLU A 54 4.53 -9.17 -0.51
N PHE A 55 4.40 -7.91 -0.09
CA PHE A 55 4.51 -6.75 -0.99
C PHE A 55 5.87 -6.67 -1.68
N ILE A 56 6.95 -6.84 -0.93
CA ILE A 56 8.32 -6.82 -1.47
C ILE A 56 8.53 -7.98 -2.45
N TYR A 57 8.12 -9.20 -2.07
CA TYR A 57 8.32 -10.39 -2.90
C TYR A 57 7.43 -10.43 -4.13
N SER A 58 6.33 -9.67 -4.17
CA SER A 58 5.50 -9.52 -5.37
C SER A 58 6.14 -8.66 -6.48
N MET A 59 7.17 -7.85 -6.15
CA MET A 59 7.77 -6.89 -7.10
C MET A 59 8.27 -7.48 -8.41
N PRO A 60 8.97 -8.64 -8.44
CA PRO A 60 9.39 -9.25 -9.70
C PRO A 60 8.20 -9.58 -10.61
N PHE A 61 7.09 -10.05 -10.04
CA PHE A 61 5.88 -10.36 -10.80
C PHE A 61 5.21 -9.09 -11.35
N ARG A 62 5.19 -7.99 -10.57
CA ARG A 62 4.72 -6.68 -11.04
C ARG A 62 5.54 -6.18 -12.23
N LEU A 63 6.86 -6.27 -12.12
CA LEU A 63 7.77 -5.85 -13.20
C LEU A 63 7.57 -6.69 -14.46
N GLN A 64 7.34 -8.00 -14.32
CA GLN A 64 7.01 -8.86 -15.45
C GLN A 64 5.72 -8.40 -16.16
N GLN A 65 4.66 -8.09 -15.41
CA GLN A 65 3.43 -7.54 -16.00
C GLN A 65 3.66 -6.21 -16.71
N VAL A 66 4.49 -5.32 -16.16
CA VAL A 66 4.84 -4.05 -16.83
C VAL A 66 5.50 -4.33 -18.19
N ILE A 67 6.41 -5.30 -18.26
CA ILE A 67 7.08 -5.70 -19.51
C ILE A 67 6.05 -6.27 -20.51
N GLU A 68 5.24 -7.23 -20.07
CA GLU A 68 4.22 -7.88 -20.90
C GLU A 68 3.18 -6.89 -21.45
N ARG A 69 2.89 -5.83 -20.68
CA ARG A 69 1.92 -4.78 -21.05
C ARG A 69 2.57 -3.57 -21.72
N GLY A 70 3.87 -3.63 -22.05
CA GLY A 70 4.57 -2.52 -22.73
C GLY A 70 4.57 -1.21 -21.94
N GLY A 71 4.63 -1.28 -20.60
CA GLY A 71 4.54 -0.11 -19.72
C GLY A 71 3.12 0.20 -19.22
N GLY A 72 2.12 -0.58 -19.60
CA GLY A 72 0.74 -0.42 -19.15
C GLY A 72 0.49 -0.75 -17.68
N LYS A 73 -0.71 -0.41 -17.19
CA LYS A 73 -1.17 -0.66 -15.80
C LYS A 73 -1.12 -2.16 -15.46
N THR A 74 -0.64 -2.50 -14.27
CA THR A 74 -0.64 -3.87 -13.71
C THR A 74 -1.90 -4.14 -12.89
N ASP A 75 -2.13 -5.40 -12.48
CA ASP A 75 -3.28 -5.79 -11.65
C ASP A 75 -3.12 -5.47 -10.14
N TRP A 76 -2.11 -4.67 -9.83
CA TRP A 76 -1.72 -4.29 -8.47
C TRP A 76 -2.07 -2.84 -8.18
#